data_AF-A0A7Y2DR65-F1
#
_entry.id   AF-A0A7Y2DR65-F1
#
_cell.length_a   1.000
_cell.length_b   1.000
_cell.length_c   1.000
_cell.angle_alpha   90.00
_cell.angle_beta   90.00
_cell.angle_gamma   90.00
#
_symmetry.space_group_name_H-M   'P 1'
#
loop_
_entity.id
_entity.type
_entity.pdbx_description
1 polymer ?
#
loop_
_entity_poly.entity_id
_entity_poly.type
_entity_poly.pdbx_seq_one_letter_code
_entity_poly.pdbx_strand_id
1 'polypeptide(L)'
;MTFDSRNKTGKLRKLCVFALLVAFHIAALAQDNTPVFKGQPPVKPVDTTTKPIERQKRQVFSFESDGVYFSNDFDGARLNEIEQTDAGKYTITI
;
A
#
# COMPACT_ATOMS: atom_id res chain seq x y z
N MET A 1 -36.94 -6.80 -71.57
CA MET A 1 -36.21 -7.60 -70.56
C MET A 1 -35.40 -6.65 -69.68
N THR A 2 -36.05 -6.00 -68.71
CA THR A 2 -35.43 -4.97 -67.86
C THR A 2 -34.84 -5.63 -66.62
N PHE A 3 -33.53 -5.83 -66.62
CA PHE A 3 -32.81 -6.41 -65.49
C PHE A 3 -32.79 -5.40 -64.34
N ASP A 4 -33.44 -5.74 -63.23
CA ASP A 4 -33.55 -4.91 -62.04
C ASP A 4 -32.16 -4.59 -61.44
N SER A 5 -31.64 -3.42 -61.81
CA SER A 5 -30.35 -2.90 -61.36
C SER A 5 -30.36 -2.40 -59.91
N ARG A 6 -31.54 -2.21 -59.29
CA ARG A 6 -31.64 -1.68 -57.92
C ARG A 6 -31.24 -2.71 -56.86
N ASN A 7 -31.46 -3.99 -57.13
CA ASN A 7 -31.12 -5.08 -56.21
C ASN A 7 -29.59 -5.31 -56.09
N LYS A 8 -28.83 -5.07 -57.17
CA LYS A 8 -27.36 -5.23 -57.21
C LYS A 8 -26.64 -4.20 -56.35
N THR A 9 -27.03 -2.94 -56.42
CA THR A 9 -26.40 -1.85 -55.66
C THR A 9 -26.65 -1.98 -54.15
N GLY A 10 -27.85 -2.42 -53.75
CA GLY A 10 -28.17 -2.70 -52.35
C GLY A 10 -27.39 -3.88 -51.76
N LYS A 11 -27.18 -4.94 -52.54
CA LYS A 11 -26.35 -6.10 -52.16
C LYS A 11 -24.87 -5.72 -52.04
N LEU A 12 -24.34 -4.91 -52.96
CA LEU A 12 -22.96 -4.44 -52.91
C LEU A 12 -22.70 -3.57 -51.67
N ARG A 13 -23.62 -2.66 -51.34
CA ARG A 13 -23.50 -1.83 -50.12
C ARG A 13 -23.51 -2.67 -48.85
N LYS A 14 -24.39 -3.68 -48.76
CA LYS A 14 -24.43 -4.60 -47.62
C LYS A 14 -23.16 -5.44 -47.51
N LEU A 15 -22.61 -5.88 -48.64
CA LEU A 15 -21.34 -6.62 -48.68
C LEU A 15 -20.16 -5.75 -48.23
N CYS A 16 -20.08 -4.49 -48.66
CA CYS A 16 -19.05 -3.56 -48.21
C CYS A 16 -19.16 -3.27 -46.70
N VAL A 17 -20.38 -3.05 -46.19
CA VAL A 17 -20.59 -2.85 -44.74
C VAL A 17 -20.20 -4.10 -43.95
N PHE A 18 -20.56 -5.29 -44.43
CA PHE A 18 -20.16 -6.54 -43.79
C PHE A 18 -18.63 -6.74 -43.80
N ALA A 19 -17.97 -6.47 -44.93
CA ALA A 19 -16.52 -6.54 -45.03
C ALA A 19 -15.81 -5.55 -44.09
N LEU A 20 -16.35 -4.33 -43.93
CA LEU A 20 -15.85 -3.34 -42.98
C LEU A 20 -16.04 -3.79 -41.53
N LEU A 21 -17.17 -4.40 -41.19
CA LEU A 21 -17.40 -4.95 -39.85
C LEU A 21 -16.44 -6.11 -39.55
N VAL A 22 -16.20 -6.99 -40.53
CA VAL A 22 -15.23 -8.09 -40.40
C VAL A 22 -13.81 -7.54 -40.22
N ALA A 23 -13.41 -6.55 -41.02
CA ALA A 23 -12.10 -5.91 -40.88
C ALA A 23 -11.93 -5.25 -39.51
N PHE A 24 -12.96 -4.58 -38.99
CA PHE A 24 -12.96 -4.00 -37.66
C PHE A 24 -12.82 -5.06 -36.54
N HIS A 25 -13.51 -6.19 -36.65
CA HIS A 25 -13.39 -7.28 -35.68
C HIS A 25 -11.99 -7.90 -35.68
N ILE A 26 -11.38 -8.11 -36.86
CA ILE A 26 -10.01 -8.64 -36.96
C ILE A 26 -9.01 -7.66 -36.33
N ALA A 27 -9.15 -6.36 -36.60
CA ALA A 27 -8.28 -5.34 -36.03
C ALA A 27 -8.38 -5.26 -34.49
N ALA A 28 -9.59 -5.43 -33.93
CA ALA A 28 -9.79 -5.48 -32.48
C ALA A 28 -9.11 -6.69 -31.83
N LEU A 29 -9.09 -7.85 -32.50
CA LEU A 29 -8.43 -9.06 -31.99
C LEU A 29 -6.90 -9.03 -32.09
N ALA A 30 -6.33 -8.14 -32.91
CA ALA A 30 -4.88 -8.01 -33.11
C ALA A 30 -4.18 -7.11 -32.07
N GLN A 31 -4.90 -6.56 -31.08
CA GLN A 31 -4.31 -5.71 -30.06
C GLN A 31 -3.45 -6.53 -29.08
N ASP A 32 -2.14 -6.28 -29.09
CA ASP A 32 -1.22 -6.78 -28.07
C ASP A 32 -1.45 -6.04 -26.75
N ASN A 33 -2.11 -6.73 -25.82
CA ASN A 33 -2.42 -6.23 -24.47
C ASN A 33 -1.49 -6.83 -23.40
N THR A 34 -0.27 -7.24 -23.78
CA THR A 34 0.67 -7.80 -22.81
C THR A 34 1.00 -6.75 -21.72
N PRO A 35 0.76 -7.05 -20.44
CA PRO A 35 1.03 -6.10 -19.37
C PRO A 35 2.54 -5.92 -19.23
N VAL A 36 3.03 -4.74 -19.61
CA VAL A 36 4.43 -4.35 -19.37
C VAL A 36 4.60 -3.83 -17.96
N PHE A 37 5.73 -4.19 -17.33
CA PHE A 37 6.08 -3.67 -16.01
C PHE A 37 6.30 -2.15 -16.10
N LYS A 38 5.54 -1.38 -15.30
CA LYS A 38 5.55 0.10 -15.33
C LYS A 38 6.57 0.74 -14.38
N GLY A 39 7.43 -0.04 -13.74
CA GLY A 39 8.37 0.45 -12.74
C GLY A 39 7.70 0.78 -11.40
N GLN A 40 8.51 1.26 -10.45
CA GLN A 40 8.03 1.77 -9.18
C GLN A 40 7.64 3.25 -9.30
N PRO A 41 6.53 3.70 -8.71
CA PRO A 41 6.18 5.11 -8.68
C PRO A 41 7.24 5.94 -7.95
N PRO A 42 7.32 7.26 -8.22
CA PRO A 42 8.23 8.16 -7.51
C PRO A 42 8.06 8.07 -5.99
N VAL A 43 9.19 8.00 -5.28
CA VAL A 43 9.22 7.99 -3.81
C VAL A 43 8.73 9.34 -3.29
N LYS A 44 7.74 9.33 -2.40
CA LYS A 44 7.31 10.54 -1.70
C LYS A 44 8.32 10.85 -0.59
N PRO A 45 8.81 12.09 -0.49
CA PRO A 45 9.69 12.47 0.61
C PRO A 45 8.94 12.31 1.93
N VAL A 46 9.60 11.68 2.91
CA VAL A 46 9.12 11.58 4.28
C VAL A 46 9.79 12.66 5.12
N ASP A 47 9.05 13.20 6.09
CA ASP A 47 9.62 14.16 7.03
C ASP A 47 10.60 13.45 7.97
N THR A 48 11.86 13.84 7.89
CA THR A 48 12.95 13.35 8.75
C THR A 48 13.43 14.41 9.74
N THR A 49 12.63 15.44 9.98
CA THR A 49 12.98 16.52 10.92
C THR A 49 13.18 15.93 12.31
N THR A 50 14.32 16.27 12.92
CA THR A 50 14.66 15.80 14.26
C THR A 50 13.64 16.33 15.27
N LYS A 51 13.10 15.44 16.09
CA LYS A 51 12.23 15.79 17.20
C LYS A 51 13.03 15.82 18.50
N PRO A 52 12.72 16.74 19.43
CA PRO A 52 13.29 16.67 20.76
C PRO A 52 12.92 15.33 21.43
N ILE A 53 13.85 14.79 22.19
CA ILE A 53 13.64 13.59 23.00
C ILE A 53 14.04 13.89 24.44
N GLU A 54 13.38 13.23 25.38
CA GLU A 54 13.79 13.20 26.77
C GLU A 54 14.81 12.06 26.97
N ARG A 55 15.89 12.34 27.71
CA ARG A 55 16.87 11.31 28.03
C ARG A 55 16.40 10.54 29.26
N GLN A 56 16.38 9.22 29.13
CA GLN A 56 16.10 8.31 30.25
C GLN A 56 17.21 8.43 31.30
N LYS A 57 16.83 8.64 32.56
CA LYS A 57 17.76 8.73 33.70
C LYS A 57 18.08 7.34 34.23
N ARG A 58 19.36 7.03 34.42
CA ARG A 58 19.81 5.81 35.12
C ARG A 58 19.59 5.94 36.62
N GLN A 59 18.89 4.99 37.22
CA GLN A 59 18.54 4.93 38.63
C GLN A 59 18.03 3.54 39.04
N VAL A 60 17.91 3.37 40.35
CA VAL A 60 17.21 2.25 40.99
C VAL A 60 15.90 2.77 41.57
N PHE A 61 14.80 2.10 41.24
CA PHE A 61 13.47 2.34 41.79
C PHE A 61 13.26 1.33 42.93
N SER A 62 13.20 1.81 44.17
CA SER A 62 13.05 0.97 45.36
C SER A 62 11.64 1.07 45.94
N PHE A 63 11.05 -0.07 46.24
CA PHE A 63 9.77 -0.22 46.92
C PHE A 63 9.99 -0.96 48.24
N GLU A 64 10.46 -0.21 49.25
CA GLU A 64 10.93 -0.74 50.53
C GLU A 64 9.89 -1.56 51.29
N SER A 65 8.61 -1.16 51.22
CA SER A 65 7.49 -1.89 51.87
C SER A 65 7.35 -3.32 51.36
N ASP A 66 7.72 -3.55 50.10
CA ASP A 66 7.52 -4.80 49.40
C ASP A 66 8.85 -5.58 49.28
N GLY A 67 9.97 -4.95 49.65
CA GLY A 67 11.31 -5.52 49.51
C GLY A 67 11.75 -5.71 48.06
N VAL A 68 11.16 -4.95 47.12
CA VAL A 68 11.38 -5.07 45.67
C VAL A 68 12.15 -3.86 45.15
N TYR A 69 13.04 -4.08 44.20
CA TYR A 69 13.72 -3.02 43.45
C TYR A 69 13.76 -3.32 41.96
N PHE A 70 13.78 -2.26 41.17
CA PHE A 70 13.97 -2.30 39.73
C PHE A 70 15.10 -1.35 39.37
N SER A 71 15.95 -1.72 38.41
CA SER A 71 17.10 -0.92 38.03
C SER A 71 17.18 -0.76 36.52
N ASN A 72 17.58 0.42 36.07
CA ASN A 72 18.08 0.64 34.71
C ASN A 72 19.53 1.14 34.70
N ASP A 73 20.22 1.00 35.84
CA ASP A 73 21.63 1.33 35.97
C ASP A 73 22.53 0.20 35.45
N PHE A 74 22.27 -0.23 34.21
CA PHE A 74 23.10 -1.16 33.46
C PHE A 74 22.97 -0.92 31.96
N ASP A 75 23.98 -1.34 31.19
CA ASP A 75 24.00 -1.08 29.76
C ASP A 75 22.93 -1.89 29.01
N GLY A 76 22.20 -1.20 28.12
CA GLY A 76 21.10 -1.79 27.37
C GLY A 76 19.74 -1.80 28.10
N ALA A 77 19.69 -1.38 29.36
CA ALA A 77 18.44 -1.23 30.09
C ALA A 77 17.54 -0.15 29.45
N ARG A 78 16.23 -0.40 29.40
CA ARG A 78 15.22 0.59 29.00
C ARG A 78 14.10 0.58 30.03
N LEU A 79 14.00 1.67 30.79
CA LEU A 79 13.00 1.89 31.82
C LEU A 79 12.92 3.40 32.15
N ASN A 80 11.79 4.04 31.87
CA ASN A 80 11.58 5.46 32.20
C ASN A 80 11.02 5.63 33.60
N GLU A 81 10.01 4.82 33.95
CA GLU A 81 9.23 5.00 35.15
C GLU A 81 8.62 3.67 35.63
N ILE A 82 8.42 3.56 36.94
CA ILE A 82 7.68 2.48 37.58
C ILE A 82 6.72 3.07 38.59
N GLU A 83 5.48 2.60 38.53
CA GLU A 83 4.42 2.95 39.49
C GLU A 83 3.87 1.67 40.12
N GLN A 84 3.70 1.67 41.44
CA GLN A 84 2.95 0.61 42.12
C GLN A 84 1.46 0.93 42.07
N THR A 85 0.71 0.16 41.30
CA THR A 85 -0.73 0.38 41.13
C THR A 85 -1.58 -0.37 42.15
N ASP A 86 -1.04 -1.42 42.77
CA ASP A 86 -1.70 -2.24 43.80
C ASP A 86 -0.65 -3.03 44.60
N ALA A 87 -1.07 -3.72 45.67
CA ALA A 87 -0.21 -4.63 46.43
C ALA A 87 0.41 -5.69 45.51
N GLY A 88 1.74 -5.67 45.37
CA GLY A 88 2.48 -6.56 44.48
C GLY A 88 2.25 -6.37 42.98
N LYS A 89 1.60 -5.27 42.54
CA LYS A 89 1.40 -4.95 41.11
C LYS A 89 2.08 -3.64 40.75
N TYR A 90 2.91 -3.69 39.71
CA TYR A 90 3.66 -2.55 39.20
C TYR A 90 3.40 -2.35 37.72
N THR A 91 3.26 -1.09 37.32
CA THR A 91 3.16 -0.66 35.92
C THR A 91 4.47 -0.02 35.51
N ILE A 92 4.93 -0.35 34.30
CA ILE A 92 6.24 0.05 33.78
C ILE A 92 6.04 0.89 32.52
N THR A 93 6.73 2.03 32.45
CA THR A 93 6.82 2.88 31.25
C THR A 93 8.23 2.80 30.68
N ILE A 94 8.33 2.56 29.37
CA ILE A 94 9.59 2.33 28.63
C ILE A 94 9.90 3.46 27.65
#